data_AF-A0A838MW11-F1
#
_entry.id   AF-A0A838MW11-F1
#
_cell.length_a   1.000
_cell.length_b   1.000
_cell.length_c   1.000
_cell.angle_alpha   90.00
_cell.angle_beta   90.00
_cell.angle_gamma   90.00
#
_symmetry.space_group_name_H-M   'P 1'
#
loop_
_entity.id
_entity.type
_entity.pdbx_description
1 polymer ?
#
loop_
_entity_poly.entity_id
_entity_poly.type
_entity_poly.pdbx_seq_one_letter_code
_entity_poly.pdbx_strand_id
1 'polypeptide(L)'
;RRVEADGKNGEAQVSRQAARLPEMAAERNAEMARAVRDIGLAHDDLTISRLPFTRREAEAIFSVAPPAQAKKVLDFEASRAMALSDELADYRFVHFATHGLLDSTHPELSGIVLSLVNEAGQPVAGFLRLNEIYNLKLNAELVVLSACRTGLGKEIKGEGLIGLTRGFMYAGSPRVIASLWKVDDVATAELMKRFYQKMLRDRLRPAAALRAAQVEMWRQTRWQAPYYWAAFQLQGEWK
;
A
#
# COMPACT_ATOMS: atom_id res chain seq x y z
N ARG A 1 -57.73 -27.37 4.41
CA ARG A 1 -57.36 -26.06 5.00
C ARG A 1 -55.84 -25.94 4.91
N ARG A 2 -55.41 -24.75 4.51
CA ARG A 2 -54.12 -24.34 3.91
C ARG A 2 -52.92 -24.51 4.87
N VAL A 3 -51.80 -25.04 4.39
CA VAL A 3 -50.47 -24.94 5.00
C VAL A 3 -49.67 -23.98 4.12
N GLU A 4 -49.62 -22.71 4.50
CA GLU A 4 -48.78 -21.67 3.89
C GLU A 4 -48.40 -20.66 4.99
N ALA A 5 -47.28 -20.90 5.68
CA ALA A 5 -46.67 -19.92 6.57
C ALA A 5 -45.21 -20.29 6.86
N ASP A 6 -44.32 -20.20 5.87
CA ASP A 6 -42.86 -20.17 6.15
C ASP A 6 -42.03 -19.34 5.15
N GLY A 7 -42.67 -18.57 4.24
CA GLY A 7 -41.95 -17.78 3.23
C GLY A 7 -41.58 -16.35 3.64
N LYS A 8 -42.19 -15.78 4.70
CA LYS A 8 -42.11 -14.33 4.97
C LYS A 8 -40.91 -13.85 5.79
N ASN A 9 -40.21 -14.75 6.50
CA ASN A 9 -39.07 -14.37 7.34
C ASN A 9 -37.74 -14.31 6.56
N GLY A 10 -37.59 -15.09 5.48
CA GLY A 10 -36.40 -15.05 4.62
C GLY A 10 -36.32 -13.79 3.75
N GLU A 11 -37.44 -13.37 3.16
CA GLU A 11 -37.49 -12.19 2.29
C GLU A 11 -37.21 -10.87 3.03
N ALA A 12 -37.68 -10.75 4.27
CA ALA A 12 -37.42 -9.57 5.11
C ALA A 12 -35.95 -9.46 5.54
N GLN A 13 -35.27 -10.59 5.72
CA GLN A 13 -33.85 -10.63 6.13
C GLN A 13 -32.92 -10.35 4.94
N VAL A 14 -33.24 -10.91 3.75
CA VAL A 14 -32.53 -10.64 2.50
C VAL A 14 -32.73 -9.18 2.04
N SER A 15 -33.95 -8.65 2.17
CA SER A 15 -34.27 -7.25 1.82
C SER A 15 -33.55 -6.23 2.72
N ARG A 16 -33.42 -6.51 4.03
CA ARG A 16 -32.62 -5.69 4.96
C ARG A 16 -31.11 -5.78 4.70
N GLN A 17 -30.62 -6.95 4.27
CA GLN A 17 -29.20 -7.15 3.94
C GLN A 17 -28.83 -6.48 2.61
N ALA A 18 -29.74 -6.49 1.63
CA ALA A 18 -29.60 -5.79 0.36
C ALA A 18 -29.64 -4.26 0.51
N ALA A 19 -30.46 -3.74 1.43
CA ALA A 19 -30.52 -2.30 1.74
C ALA A 19 -29.30 -1.76 2.50
N ARG A 20 -28.60 -2.62 3.28
CA ARG A 20 -27.38 -2.26 4.03
C ARG A 20 -26.13 -2.11 3.15
N LEU A 21 -26.07 -2.83 2.03
CA LEU A 21 -24.91 -2.78 1.12
C LEU A 21 -24.64 -1.39 0.54
N PRO A 22 -25.65 -0.65 -0.01
CA PRO A 22 -25.43 0.72 -0.48
C PRO A 22 -25.17 1.72 0.65
N GLU A 23 -25.75 1.52 1.83
CA GLU A 23 -25.54 2.37 3.02
C GLU A 23 -24.10 2.25 3.54
N MET A 24 -23.58 1.02 3.68
CA MET A 24 -22.18 0.78 4.06
C MET A 24 -21.18 1.29 3.01
N ALA A 25 -21.53 1.22 1.72
CA ALA A 25 -20.70 1.79 0.66
C ALA A 25 -20.66 3.33 0.74
N ALA A 26 -21.79 3.98 1.05
CA ALA A 26 -21.88 5.42 1.23
C ALA A 26 -21.12 5.90 2.49
N GLU A 27 -21.25 5.19 3.61
CA GLU A 27 -20.50 5.46 4.84
C GLU A 27 -18.99 5.31 4.62
N ARG A 28 -18.55 4.21 3.98
CA ARG A 28 -17.14 4.00 3.64
C ARG A 28 -16.59 5.07 2.71
N ASN A 29 -17.39 5.56 1.77
CA ASN A 29 -17.00 6.67 0.90
C ASN A 29 -16.93 8.01 1.65
N ALA A 30 -17.83 8.24 2.62
CA ALA A 30 -17.81 9.42 3.47
C ALA A 30 -16.61 9.43 4.44
N GLU A 31 -16.27 8.27 5.03
CA GLU A 31 -15.07 8.08 5.83
C GLU A 31 -13.80 8.25 5.01
N MET A 32 -13.74 7.68 3.81
CA MET A 32 -12.61 7.89 2.89
C MET A 32 -12.48 9.37 2.55
N ALA A 33 -13.58 10.04 2.24
CA ALA A 33 -13.58 11.46 1.93
C ALA A 33 -13.16 12.32 3.15
N ARG A 34 -13.52 11.91 4.38
CA ARG A 34 -13.03 12.53 5.62
C ARG A 34 -11.53 12.29 5.79
N ALA A 35 -11.07 11.05 5.72
CA ALA A 35 -9.66 10.70 5.85
C ALA A 35 -8.79 11.44 4.83
N VAL A 36 -9.21 11.51 3.56
CA VAL A 36 -8.50 12.23 2.48
C VAL A 36 -8.48 13.74 2.70
N ARG A 37 -9.58 14.33 3.23
CA ARG A 37 -9.66 15.75 3.59
C ARG A 37 -8.80 16.08 4.81
N ASP A 38 -8.87 15.28 5.87
CA ASP A 38 -8.22 15.53 7.15
C ASP A 38 -6.68 15.57 7.05
N ILE A 39 -6.13 14.93 6.01
CA ILE A 39 -4.70 14.89 5.72
C ILE A 39 -4.25 15.82 4.57
N GLY A 40 -5.17 16.61 4.01
CA GLY A 40 -4.88 17.62 2.98
C GLY A 40 -4.65 17.09 1.56
N LEU A 41 -5.01 15.84 1.25
CA LEU A 41 -4.88 15.30 -0.11
C LEU A 41 -6.01 15.73 -1.07
N ALA A 42 -7.05 16.39 -0.56
CA ALA A 42 -8.08 17.03 -1.36
C ALA A 42 -7.86 18.55 -1.40
N HIS A 43 -7.64 19.10 -2.59
CA HIS A 43 -7.85 20.53 -2.86
C HIS A 43 -9.17 20.67 -3.62
N ASP A 44 -10.17 21.21 -2.93
CA ASP A 44 -11.54 21.58 -3.33
C ASP A 44 -12.41 20.55 -4.07
N ASP A 45 -11.83 19.45 -4.55
CA ASP A 45 -12.48 18.24 -5.03
C ASP A 45 -11.62 17.06 -4.61
N LEU A 46 -12.21 15.92 -4.26
CA LEU A 46 -11.61 14.68 -3.73
C LEU A 46 -10.63 13.97 -4.70
N THR A 47 -9.77 14.71 -5.40
CA THR A 47 -8.90 14.25 -6.47
C THR A 47 -7.49 13.98 -5.95
N ILE A 48 -7.23 12.74 -5.54
CA ILE A 48 -5.85 12.28 -5.31
C ILE A 48 -5.14 12.21 -6.67
N SER A 49 -4.11 13.04 -6.88
CA SER A 49 -3.35 13.02 -8.13
C SER A 49 -2.72 11.64 -8.37
N ARG A 50 -2.77 11.17 -9.63
CA ARG A 50 -2.04 9.96 -10.05
C ARG A 50 -0.55 10.12 -9.76
N LEU A 51 0.11 9.01 -9.44
CA LEU A 51 1.57 8.93 -9.29
C LEU A 51 2.18 8.27 -10.54
N PRO A 52 2.29 8.98 -11.68
CA PRO A 52 2.76 8.37 -12.92
C PRO A 52 4.14 7.72 -12.77
N PHE A 53 4.96 8.20 -11.84
CA PHE A 53 6.30 7.68 -11.63
C PHE A 53 6.37 6.38 -10.81
N THR A 54 5.31 5.97 -10.12
CA THR A 54 5.24 4.64 -9.48
C THR A 54 5.32 3.52 -10.52
N ARG A 55 4.81 3.76 -11.74
CA ARG A 55 5.02 2.86 -12.88
C ARG A 55 6.49 2.70 -13.21
N ARG A 56 7.25 3.81 -13.23
CA ARG A 56 8.68 3.78 -13.54
C ARG A 56 9.46 3.00 -12.48
N GLU A 57 9.11 3.15 -11.21
CA GLU A 57 9.66 2.35 -10.12
C GLU A 57 9.36 0.86 -10.33
N ALA A 58 8.09 0.51 -10.59
CA ALA A 58 7.72 -0.87 -10.88
C ALA A 58 8.48 -1.44 -12.09
N GLU A 59 8.57 -0.70 -13.20
CA GLU A 59 9.33 -1.11 -14.39
C GLU A 59 10.82 -1.31 -14.09
N ALA A 60 11.41 -0.43 -13.27
CA ALA A 60 12.81 -0.54 -12.86
C ALA A 60 13.04 -1.81 -12.02
N ILE A 61 12.15 -2.15 -11.09
CA ILE A 61 12.20 -3.39 -10.31
C ILE A 61 12.05 -4.61 -11.23
N PHE A 62 11.07 -4.59 -12.14
CA PHE A 62 10.82 -5.68 -13.07
C PHE A 62 11.99 -5.95 -14.02
N SER A 63 12.77 -4.92 -14.37
CA SER A 63 13.97 -5.09 -15.21
C SER A 63 15.07 -5.94 -14.57
N VAL A 64 15.04 -6.13 -13.25
CA VAL A 64 16.04 -6.92 -12.51
C VAL A 64 15.49 -8.23 -11.93
N ALA A 65 14.17 -8.39 -11.89
CA ALA A 65 13.50 -9.58 -11.40
C ALA A 65 13.46 -10.71 -12.46
N PRO A 66 13.48 -12.00 -12.07
CA PRO A 66 13.28 -13.10 -13.00
C PRO A 66 11.85 -13.05 -13.58
N PRO A 67 11.65 -12.94 -14.91
CA PRO A 67 10.32 -12.72 -15.50
C PRO A 67 9.28 -13.80 -15.14
N ALA A 68 9.71 -15.06 -15.02
CA ALA A 68 8.84 -16.18 -14.67
C ALA A 68 8.42 -16.21 -13.19
N GLN A 69 8.96 -15.33 -12.34
CA GLN A 69 8.75 -15.34 -10.89
C GLN A 69 8.27 -13.98 -10.35
N ALA A 70 7.82 -13.09 -11.23
CA ALA A 70 7.40 -11.74 -10.86
C ALA A 70 6.10 -11.37 -11.58
N LYS A 71 5.16 -10.78 -10.84
CA LYS A 71 3.90 -10.26 -11.38
C LYS A 71 3.79 -8.76 -11.13
N LYS A 72 3.55 -8.00 -12.21
CA LYS A 72 3.39 -6.56 -12.17
C LYS A 72 1.90 -6.25 -12.23
N VAL A 73 1.38 -5.53 -11.24
CA VAL A 73 -0.02 -5.10 -11.18
C VAL A 73 -0.04 -3.57 -11.18
N LEU A 74 -0.66 -2.94 -12.17
CA LEU A 74 -0.60 -1.50 -12.40
C LEU A 74 -1.99 -0.91 -12.69
N ASP A 75 -2.10 0.41 -12.60
CA ASP A 75 -3.32 1.18 -12.90
C ASP A 75 -4.58 0.58 -12.24
N PHE A 76 -5.57 0.20 -13.06
CA PHE A 76 -6.87 -0.30 -12.62
C PHE A 76 -6.76 -1.67 -11.97
N GLU A 77 -5.80 -2.50 -12.38
CA GLU A 77 -5.56 -3.82 -11.78
C GLU A 77 -5.00 -3.70 -10.37
N ALA A 78 -4.26 -2.62 -10.08
CA ALA A 78 -3.73 -2.32 -8.75
C ALA A 78 -4.85 -1.82 -7.83
N SER A 79 -5.83 -2.68 -7.60
CA SER A 79 -7.07 -2.40 -6.89
C SER A 79 -7.07 -2.99 -5.48
N ARG A 80 -7.95 -2.44 -4.62
CA ARG A 80 -8.21 -3.02 -3.29
C ARG A 80 -8.64 -4.49 -3.37
N ALA A 81 -9.44 -4.85 -4.38
CA ALA A 81 -9.88 -6.24 -4.57
C ALA A 81 -8.70 -7.19 -4.83
N MET A 82 -7.74 -6.78 -5.67
CA MET A 82 -6.51 -7.55 -5.89
C MET A 82 -5.74 -7.69 -4.59
N ALA A 83 -5.51 -6.59 -3.87
CA ALA A 83 -4.73 -6.61 -2.63
C ALA A 83 -5.36 -7.46 -1.51
N LEU A 84 -6.69 -7.62 -1.52
CA LEU A 84 -7.43 -8.48 -0.57
C LEU A 84 -7.60 -9.92 -1.05
N SER A 85 -7.15 -10.24 -2.27
CA SER A 85 -7.15 -11.61 -2.75
C SER A 85 -6.09 -12.45 -2.01
N ASP A 86 -6.25 -13.78 -2.06
CA ASP A 86 -5.25 -14.70 -1.51
C ASP A 86 -3.97 -14.76 -2.35
N GLU A 87 -3.93 -14.11 -3.52
CA GLU A 87 -2.77 -14.18 -4.44
C GLU A 87 -1.48 -13.61 -3.83
N LEU A 88 -1.59 -12.62 -2.92
CA LEU A 88 -0.41 -12.08 -2.23
C LEU A 88 0.32 -13.13 -1.39
N ALA A 89 -0.36 -14.22 -0.98
CA ALA A 89 0.22 -15.31 -0.22
C ALA A 89 1.22 -16.15 -1.04
N ASP A 90 1.18 -16.05 -2.38
CA ASP A 90 2.07 -16.81 -3.27
C ASP A 90 3.43 -16.12 -3.49
N TYR A 91 3.59 -14.88 -3.03
CA TYR A 91 4.80 -14.09 -3.27
C TYR A 91 5.64 -13.90 -2.00
N ARG A 92 6.94 -14.19 -2.13
CA ARG A 92 7.94 -13.93 -1.07
C ARG A 92 8.23 -12.44 -0.90
N PHE A 93 8.05 -11.62 -1.93
CA PHE A 93 8.31 -10.18 -1.87
C PHE A 93 7.12 -9.43 -2.43
N VAL A 94 6.57 -8.51 -1.64
CA VAL A 94 5.44 -7.67 -2.04
C VAL A 94 5.86 -6.20 -1.98
N HIS A 95 5.65 -5.47 -3.07
CA HIS A 95 6.04 -4.06 -3.18
C HIS A 95 4.82 -3.20 -3.54
N PHE A 96 4.51 -2.24 -2.67
CA PHE A 96 3.47 -1.24 -2.89
C PHE A 96 4.12 0.11 -3.19
N ALA A 97 4.08 0.52 -4.46
CA ALA A 97 4.43 1.86 -4.92
C ALA A 97 3.15 2.66 -5.12
N THR A 98 2.71 3.40 -4.09
CA THR A 98 1.41 4.08 -4.10
C THR A 98 1.36 5.26 -3.13
N HIS A 99 0.21 5.87 -2.87
CA HIS A 99 0.05 6.79 -1.73
C HIS A 99 -0.25 6.01 -0.46
N GLY A 100 0.43 6.36 0.61
CA GLY A 100 0.20 5.93 1.98
C GLY A 100 -0.45 7.08 2.74
N LEU A 101 -1.51 6.75 3.46
CA LEU A 101 -2.25 7.65 4.33
C LEU A 101 -1.91 7.28 5.77
N LEU A 102 -1.32 8.22 6.50
CA LEU A 102 -0.94 8.02 7.90
C LEU A 102 -1.72 9.01 8.75
N ASP A 103 -2.63 8.51 9.57
CA ASP A 103 -3.36 9.30 10.56
C ASP A 103 -2.75 9.03 11.94
N SER A 104 -2.20 10.07 12.56
CA SER A 104 -1.57 9.98 13.89
C SER A 104 -2.58 10.11 15.03
N THR A 105 -3.80 10.56 14.74
CA THR A 105 -4.89 10.71 15.72
C THR A 105 -5.74 9.45 15.77
N HIS A 106 -5.99 8.86 14.59
CA HIS A 106 -6.76 7.64 14.40
C HIS A 106 -5.93 6.62 13.59
N PRO A 107 -4.91 5.97 14.19
CA PRO A 107 -4.03 5.04 13.48
C PRO A 107 -4.76 3.95 12.68
N GLU A 108 -5.94 3.53 13.11
CA GLU A 108 -6.82 2.57 12.42
C GLU A 108 -7.33 3.05 11.05
N LEU A 109 -7.37 4.37 10.83
CA LEU A 109 -7.72 4.99 9.55
C LEU A 109 -6.51 5.09 8.60
N SER A 110 -5.31 4.74 9.07
CA SER A 110 -4.13 4.65 8.21
C SER A 110 -4.28 3.53 7.18
N GLY A 111 -3.58 3.64 6.06
CA GLY A 111 -3.67 2.66 4.99
C GLY A 111 -2.89 3.06 3.75
N ILE A 112 -3.13 2.32 2.67
CA ILE A 112 -2.60 2.65 1.35
C ILE A 112 -3.74 2.86 0.36
N VAL A 113 -3.57 3.84 -0.52
CA VAL A 113 -4.48 4.11 -1.62
C VAL A 113 -4.12 3.17 -2.76
N LEU A 114 -5.10 2.53 -3.38
CA LEU A 114 -4.96 1.74 -4.60
C LEU A 114 -5.87 2.38 -5.65
N SER A 115 -6.12 1.73 -6.78
CA SER A 115 -6.96 2.31 -7.83
C SER A 115 -8.32 2.75 -7.28
N LEU A 116 -8.62 4.03 -7.45
CA LEU A 116 -9.90 4.65 -7.07
C LEU A 116 -10.92 4.61 -8.20
N VAL A 117 -10.54 4.12 -9.38
CA VAL A 117 -11.40 3.98 -10.55
C VAL A 117 -11.17 2.62 -11.21
N ASN A 118 -12.22 2.05 -11.82
CA ASN A 118 -12.09 0.85 -12.63
C ASN A 118 -11.81 1.20 -14.12
N GLU A 119 -11.69 0.17 -14.96
CA GLU A 119 -11.46 0.34 -16.42
C GLU A 119 -12.58 1.12 -17.13
N ALA A 120 -13.81 1.06 -16.60
CA ALA A 120 -14.95 1.83 -17.09
C ALA A 120 -14.95 3.29 -16.61
N GLY A 121 -13.91 3.72 -15.88
CA GLY A 121 -13.80 5.07 -15.32
C GLY A 121 -14.71 5.34 -14.12
N GLN A 122 -15.34 4.30 -13.56
CA GLN A 122 -16.27 4.43 -12.44
C GLN A 122 -15.49 4.46 -11.12
N PRO A 123 -15.86 5.32 -10.15
CA PRO A 123 -15.26 5.32 -8.82
C PRO A 123 -15.41 3.97 -8.11
N VAL A 124 -14.34 3.51 -7.47
CA VAL A 124 -14.31 2.29 -6.65
C VAL A 124 -13.60 2.55 -5.33
N ALA A 125 -13.91 1.74 -4.32
CA ALA A 125 -13.23 1.79 -3.02
C ALA A 125 -11.78 1.27 -3.18
N GLY A 126 -10.83 2.19 -3.39
CA GLY A 126 -9.40 1.87 -3.53
C GLY A 126 -8.61 1.94 -2.23
N PHE A 127 -9.18 2.38 -1.11
CA PHE A 127 -8.42 2.54 0.13
C PHE A 127 -8.32 1.22 0.91
N LEU A 128 -7.10 0.69 1.03
CA LEU A 128 -6.79 -0.49 1.84
C LEU A 128 -6.37 -0.04 3.23
N ARG A 129 -7.32 -0.13 4.18
CA ARG A 129 -7.16 0.33 5.56
C ARG A 129 -6.37 -0.64 6.43
N LEU A 130 -5.83 -0.13 7.52
CA LEU A 130 -5.03 -0.88 8.47
C LEU A 130 -5.77 -2.11 9.03
N ASN A 131 -7.04 -1.99 9.42
CA ASN A 131 -7.84 -3.13 9.89
C ASN A 131 -8.00 -4.23 8.83
N GLU A 132 -8.00 -3.87 7.54
CA GLU A 132 -8.03 -4.84 6.45
C GLU A 132 -6.66 -5.46 6.22
N ILE A 133 -5.59 -4.66 6.34
CA ILE A 133 -4.20 -5.12 6.29
C ILE A 133 -3.95 -6.18 7.36
N TYR A 134 -4.43 -5.98 8.59
CA TYR A 134 -4.32 -6.97 9.67
C TYR A 134 -4.94 -8.34 9.34
N ASN A 135 -5.88 -8.40 8.41
CA ASN A 135 -6.57 -9.62 8.00
C ASN A 135 -6.00 -10.23 6.71
N LEU A 136 -4.98 -9.62 6.10
CA LEU A 136 -4.30 -10.21 4.95
C LEU A 136 -3.57 -11.49 5.38
N LYS A 137 -3.52 -12.44 4.45
CA LYS A 137 -2.72 -13.66 4.61
C LYS A 137 -1.49 -13.53 3.73
N LEU A 138 -0.36 -13.15 4.33
CA LEU A 138 0.91 -13.01 3.63
C LEU A 138 1.84 -14.14 4.03
N ASN A 139 2.47 -14.77 3.04
CA ASN A 139 3.72 -15.54 3.24
C ASN A 139 4.93 -14.75 2.72
N ALA A 140 4.80 -13.42 2.71
CA ALA A 140 5.81 -12.53 2.19
C ALA A 140 6.97 -12.46 3.18
N GLU A 141 8.16 -12.75 2.72
CA GLU A 141 9.38 -12.55 3.47
C GLU A 141 9.70 -11.08 3.72
N LEU A 142 9.24 -10.20 2.81
CA LEU A 142 9.40 -8.76 2.89
C LEU A 142 8.24 -8.06 2.20
N VAL A 143 7.69 -7.04 2.87
CA VAL A 143 6.82 -6.03 2.27
C VAL A 143 7.59 -4.72 2.13
N VAL A 144 7.50 -4.07 0.98
CA VAL A 144 8.06 -2.73 0.75
C VAL A 144 6.92 -1.74 0.52
N LEU A 145 6.87 -0.69 1.32
CA LEU A 145 5.93 0.42 1.25
C LEU A 145 6.67 1.64 0.70
N SER A 146 6.71 1.76 -0.61
CA SER A 146 7.16 2.98 -1.31
C SER A 146 5.98 3.94 -1.40
N ALA A 147 5.54 4.41 -0.22
CA ALA A 147 4.20 4.97 -0.07
C ALA A 147 4.09 6.31 0.65
N CYS A 148 5.16 6.98 1.06
CA CYS A 148 4.96 8.11 1.98
C CYS A 148 4.67 9.45 1.29
N ARG A 149 3.41 9.88 1.38
CA ARG A 149 3.07 11.29 1.62
C ARG A 149 2.69 11.44 3.08
N THR A 150 3.58 12.04 3.88
CA THR A 150 3.23 12.51 5.21
C THR A 150 2.23 13.66 5.05
N GLY A 151 1.15 13.65 5.82
CA GLY A 151 0.14 14.71 5.88
C GLY A 151 0.76 16.09 5.74
N LEU A 152 0.25 16.85 4.78
CA LEU A 152 0.72 18.17 4.34
C LEU A 152 0.69 19.19 5.49
N GLY A 153 1.68 19.14 6.38
CA GLY A 153 1.92 20.16 7.41
C GLY A 153 1.52 19.81 8.85
N LYS A 154 1.25 18.54 9.19
CA LYS A 154 1.07 18.11 10.60
C LYS A 154 2.22 17.19 11.01
N GLU A 155 2.79 17.41 12.20
CA GLU A 155 3.74 16.49 12.83
C GLU A 155 3.15 15.08 12.84
N ILE A 156 3.69 14.20 12.01
CA ILE A 156 3.38 12.78 12.13
C ILE A 156 4.12 12.27 13.34
N LYS A 157 3.38 12.02 14.42
CA LYS A 157 3.89 11.17 15.50
C LYS A 157 4.11 9.79 14.88
N GLY A 158 5.28 9.19 15.11
CA GLY A 158 5.70 7.93 14.47
C GLY A 158 4.72 6.76 14.62
N GLU A 159 3.71 6.87 15.49
CA GLU A 159 2.65 5.89 15.76
C GLU A 159 1.88 5.44 14.52
N GLY A 160 1.54 6.34 13.58
CA GLY A 160 0.80 5.97 12.37
C GLY A 160 1.62 5.07 11.42
N LEU A 161 2.89 5.43 11.20
CA LEU A 161 3.82 4.61 10.41
C LEU A 161 4.09 3.27 11.10
N ILE A 162 4.28 3.29 12.42
CA ILE A 162 4.43 2.09 13.24
C ILE A 162 3.20 1.20 13.15
N GLY A 163 2.00 1.77 13.15
CA GLY A 163 0.74 1.03 13.00
C GLY A 163 0.68 0.30 11.66
N LEU A 164 1.00 1.01 10.56
CA LEU A 164 0.97 0.42 9.22
C LEU A 164 2.01 -0.68 9.04
N THR A 165 3.25 -0.46 9.47
CA THR A 165 4.30 -1.49 9.38
C THR A 165 3.96 -2.70 10.26
N ARG A 166 3.44 -2.49 11.47
CA ARG A 166 2.96 -3.58 12.34
C ARG A 166 1.80 -4.35 11.71
N GLY A 167 0.88 -3.68 11.02
CA GLY A 167 -0.21 -4.34 10.30
C GLY A 167 0.29 -5.38 9.30
N PHE A 168 1.25 -4.99 8.44
CA PHE A 168 1.86 -5.94 7.50
C PHE A 168 2.69 -7.02 8.17
N MET A 169 3.31 -6.72 9.32
CA MET A 169 4.01 -7.74 10.10
C MET A 169 3.07 -8.77 10.69
N TYR A 170 1.95 -8.32 11.25
CA TYR A 170 0.92 -9.18 11.77
C TYR A 170 0.26 -10.04 10.68
N ALA A 171 0.09 -9.47 9.49
CA ALA A 171 -0.42 -10.17 8.31
C ALA A 171 0.49 -11.30 7.80
N GLY A 172 1.71 -11.44 8.33
CA GLY A 172 2.62 -12.55 8.04
C GLY A 172 3.97 -12.14 7.45
N SER A 173 4.27 -10.85 7.30
CA SER A 173 5.57 -10.40 6.80
C SER A 173 6.57 -10.13 7.92
N PRO A 174 7.65 -10.91 8.12
CA PRO A 174 8.59 -10.66 9.21
C PRO A 174 9.37 -9.35 9.04
N ARG A 175 9.43 -8.79 7.82
CA ARG A 175 10.17 -7.58 7.50
C ARG A 175 9.31 -6.59 6.73
N VAL A 176 9.43 -5.31 7.05
CA VAL A 176 8.76 -4.24 6.31
C VAL A 176 9.77 -3.12 6.04
N ILE A 177 9.91 -2.72 4.78
CA ILE A 177 10.60 -1.48 4.42
C ILE A 177 9.54 -0.41 4.19
N ALA A 178 9.73 0.78 4.73
CA ALA A 178 8.87 1.93 4.45
C ALA A 178 9.70 3.19 4.23
N SER A 179 9.24 4.07 3.34
CA SER A 179 9.75 5.43 3.24
C SER A 179 9.34 6.25 4.48
N LEU A 180 10.09 7.30 4.84
CA LEU A 180 9.75 8.25 5.89
C LEU A 180 9.15 9.56 5.35
N TRP A 181 9.52 9.92 4.12
CA TRP A 181 9.07 11.13 3.43
C TRP A 181 8.90 10.86 1.93
N LYS A 182 8.31 11.82 1.22
CA LYS A 182 8.23 11.80 -0.24
C LYS A 182 9.62 12.07 -0.82
N VAL A 183 10.19 11.06 -1.48
CA VAL A 183 11.45 11.14 -2.19
C VAL A 183 11.21 11.56 -3.64
N ASP A 184 12.24 12.09 -4.29
CA ASP A 184 12.25 12.24 -5.75
C ASP A 184 11.97 10.89 -6.44
N ASP A 185 11.12 10.95 -7.45
CA ASP A 185 10.63 9.74 -8.10
C ASP A 185 11.73 8.99 -8.89
N VAL A 186 12.67 9.73 -9.50
CA VAL A 186 13.79 9.14 -10.24
C VAL A 186 14.77 8.46 -9.29
N ALA A 187 15.09 9.12 -8.18
CA ALA A 187 15.92 8.56 -7.13
C ALA A 187 15.29 7.30 -6.53
N THR A 188 13.97 7.29 -6.30
CA THR A 188 13.25 6.14 -5.74
C THR A 188 13.31 4.93 -6.68
N ALA A 189 12.99 5.12 -7.97
CA ALA A 189 13.07 4.06 -8.95
C ALA A 189 14.49 3.48 -9.04
N GLU A 190 15.51 4.33 -8.97
CA GLU A 190 16.90 3.88 -8.99
C GLU A 190 17.30 3.12 -7.70
N LEU A 191 16.92 3.65 -6.53
CA LEU A 191 17.19 3.00 -5.25
C LEU A 191 16.59 1.60 -5.23
N MET A 192 15.32 1.46 -5.65
CA MET A 192 14.62 0.18 -5.65
C MET A 192 15.19 -0.79 -6.67
N LYS A 193 15.57 -0.31 -7.86
CA LYS A 193 16.28 -1.14 -8.83
C LYS A 193 17.55 -1.74 -8.23
N ARG A 194 18.39 -0.91 -7.58
CA ARG A 194 19.64 -1.36 -6.95
C ARG A 194 19.39 -2.27 -5.76
N PHE A 195 18.38 -1.96 -4.94
CA PHE A 195 17.96 -2.78 -3.81
C PHE A 195 17.55 -4.19 -4.27
N TYR A 196 16.63 -4.30 -5.24
CA TYR A 196 16.18 -5.59 -5.76
C TYR A 196 17.28 -6.31 -6.54
N GLN A 197 18.15 -5.61 -7.27
CA GLN A 197 19.31 -6.22 -7.91
C GLN A 197 20.19 -6.93 -6.89
N LYS A 198 20.50 -6.28 -5.77
CA LYS A 198 21.33 -6.84 -4.69
C LYS A 198 20.66 -8.00 -3.97
N MET A 199 19.35 -7.94 -3.80
CA MET A 199 18.60 -9.02 -3.15
C MET A 199 18.46 -10.25 -4.07
N LEU A 200 18.10 -10.04 -5.34
CA LEU A 200 17.75 -11.12 -6.26
C LEU A 200 18.97 -11.73 -6.95
N ARG A 201 19.96 -10.90 -7.34
CA ARG A 201 21.17 -11.36 -8.05
C ARG A 201 22.31 -11.63 -7.09
N ASP A 202 22.61 -10.68 -6.20
CA ASP A 202 23.75 -10.79 -5.26
C ASP A 202 23.39 -11.59 -4.00
N ARG A 203 22.11 -12.00 -3.86
CA ARG A 203 21.58 -12.83 -2.76
C ARG A 203 21.80 -12.21 -1.37
N LEU A 204 21.88 -10.88 -1.29
CA LEU A 204 22.00 -10.19 0.00
C LEU A 204 20.67 -10.23 0.75
N ARG A 205 20.75 -10.34 2.08
CA ARG A 205 19.58 -10.18 2.97
C ARG A 205 19.03 -8.75 2.86
N PRO A 206 17.71 -8.52 3.09
CA PRO A 206 17.08 -7.22 2.90
C PRO A 206 17.81 -6.02 3.53
N ALA A 207 18.19 -6.04 4.81
CA ALA A 207 18.91 -4.89 5.39
C ALA A 207 20.28 -4.63 4.73
N ALA A 208 21.01 -5.69 4.38
CA ALA A 208 22.30 -5.57 3.70
C ALA A 208 22.13 -5.02 2.27
N ALA A 209 21.11 -5.48 1.55
CA ALA A 209 20.76 -5.00 0.21
C ALA A 209 20.37 -3.52 0.23
N LEU A 210 19.51 -3.10 1.18
CA LEU A 210 19.07 -1.72 1.31
C LEU A 210 20.25 -0.79 1.62
N ARG A 211 21.06 -1.15 2.62
CA ARG A 211 22.27 -0.39 2.99
C ARG A 211 23.21 -0.24 1.80
N ALA A 212 23.48 -1.33 1.09
CA ALA A 212 24.38 -1.31 -0.04
C ALA A 212 23.85 -0.44 -1.20
N ALA A 213 22.53 -0.44 -1.45
CA ALA A 213 21.91 0.44 -2.44
C ALA A 213 22.00 1.92 -2.03
N GLN A 214 21.75 2.23 -0.76
CA GLN A 214 21.87 3.59 -0.21
C GLN A 214 23.30 4.13 -0.30
N VAL A 215 24.30 3.32 0.09
CA VAL A 215 25.73 3.71 -0.01
C VAL A 215 26.15 3.94 -1.46
N GLU A 216 25.63 3.13 -2.39
CA GLU A 216 25.92 3.28 -3.82
C GLU A 216 25.32 4.55 -4.42
N MET A 217 24.13 4.97 -3.98
CA MET A 217 23.56 6.26 -4.35
C MET A 217 24.31 7.44 -3.71
N TRP A 218 24.67 7.33 -2.44
CA TRP A 218 25.44 8.36 -1.72
C TRP A 218 26.78 8.69 -2.41
N ARG A 219 27.44 7.69 -3.01
CA ARG A 219 28.70 7.87 -3.74
C ARG A 219 28.55 8.57 -5.09
N GLN A 220 27.34 8.76 -5.60
CA GLN A 220 27.09 9.41 -6.88
C GLN A 220 26.75 10.89 -6.66
N THR A 221 27.47 11.79 -7.31
CA THR A 221 27.28 13.25 -7.18
C THR A 221 25.82 13.67 -7.35
N ARG A 222 25.09 13.02 -8.27
CA ARG A 222 23.66 13.30 -8.53
C ARG A 222 22.75 13.04 -7.33
N TRP A 223 23.05 12.04 -6.50
CA TRP A 223 22.18 11.58 -5.40
C TRP A 223 22.87 11.60 -4.04
N GLN A 224 23.95 12.38 -3.92
CA GLN A 224 24.76 12.41 -2.70
C GLN A 224 23.95 12.87 -1.47
N ALA A 225 22.99 13.78 -1.66
CA ALA A 225 22.15 14.30 -0.57
C ALA A 225 21.25 13.19 0.04
N PRO A 226 21.20 13.06 1.38
CA PRO A 226 20.39 12.05 2.07
C PRO A 226 18.91 12.03 1.70
N TYR A 227 18.36 13.16 1.28
CA TYR A 227 16.98 13.28 0.78
C TYR A 227 16.60 12.19 -0.24
N TYR A 228 17.54 11.79 -1.09
CA TYR A 228 17.32 10.84 -2.19
C TYR A 228 17.31 9.36 -1.80
N TRP A 229 17.89 8.98 -0.66
CA TRP A 229 18.13 7.57 -0.32
C TRP A 229 17.84 7.21 1.14
N ALA A 230 17.93 8.18 2.06
CA ALA A 230 17.80 7.93 3.50
C ALA A 230 16.35 7.78 3.97
N ALA A 231 15.38 8.00 3.09
CA ALA A 231 13.96 7.90 3.45
C ALA A 231 13.54 6.48 3.80
N PHE A 232 14.17 5.47 3.21
CA PHE A 232 13.75 4.09 3.36
C PHE A 232 14.41 3.45 4.58
N GLN A 233 13.57 2.93 5.47
CA GLN A 233 13.99 2.20 6.67
C GLN A 233 13.38 0.80 6.68
N LEU A 234 14.14 -0.16 7.20
CA LEU A 234 13.69 -1.54 7.39
C LEU A 234 13.32 -1.76 8.86
N GLN A 235 12.21 -2.44 9.10
CA GLN A 235 11.78 -2.96 10.39
C GLN A 235 11.67 -4.48 10.34
N GLY A 236 11.90 -5.16 11.48
CA GLY A 236 11.63 -6.59 11.66
C GLY A 236 12.81 -7.55 11.42
N GLU A 237 14.02 -7.05 11.17
CA GLU A 237 15.22 -7.89 11.12
C GLU A 237 15.87 -7.98 12.50
N TRP A 238 15.29 -8.83 13.37
CA TRP A 238 15.88 -9.19 14.67
C TRP A 238 16.70 -10.47 14.51
N LYS A 239 17.89 -10.51 15.11
CA LYS A 239 18.72 -11.71 15.25
C LYS A 239 18.58 -12.26 16.66
#